data_AF-A0A935RS17-F1
#
_entry.id   AF-A0A935RS17-F1
#
_cell.length_a   1.000
_cell.length_b   1.000
_cell.length_c   1.000
_cell.angle_alpha   90.00
_cell.angle_beta   90.00
_cell.angle_gamma   90.00
#
_symmetry.space_group_name_H-M   'P 1'
#
loop_
_entity.id
_entity.type
_entity.pdbx_description
1 polymer ?
#
loop_
_entity_poly.entity_id
_entity_poly.type
_entity_poly.pdbx_seq_one_letter_code
_entity_poly.pdbx_strand_id
1 'polypeptide(L)'
;MSNNGTVRIKRKYDDEFKRSALKMIDNGQTVRSVAESLGVGENLLHKWKSARRSGASDLEKEVIELRAAKRQLELERDILKKALSIFSRQQ
;
A
#
# COMPACT_ATOMS: atom_id res chain seq x y z
N MET A 1 -17.28 -28.04 32.44
CA MET A 1 -16.36 -27.06 31.82
C MET A 1 -16.27 -27.39 30.34
N SER A 2 -17.01 -26.70 29.47
CA SER A 2 -16.96 -26.95 28.02
C SER A 2 -16.44 -25.70 27.33
N ASN A 3 -15.15 -25.69 26.97
CA ASN A 3 -14.53 -24.61 26.22
C ASN A 3 -14.55 -24.99 24.74
N ASN A 4 -15.66 -24.66 24.05
CA ASN A 4 -15.78 -24.95 22.62
C ASN A 4 -15.09 -23.84 21.82
N GLY A 5 -13.83 -24.07 21.43
CA GLY A 5 -13.05 -23.17 20.58
C GLY A 5 -13.58 -23.18 19.14
N THR A 6 -14.60 -22.36 18.85
CA THR A 6 -15.10 -22.20 17.48
C THR A 6 -14.03 -21.53 16.62
N VAL A 7 -13.40 -22.29 15.71
CA VAL A 7 -12.52 -21.74 14.67
C VAL A 7 -13.35 -20.79 13.80
N ARG A 8 -13.21 -19.47 14.02
CA ARG A 8 -13.90 -18.45 13.23
C ARG A 8 -13.27 -18.40 11.84
N ILE A 9 -13.88 -19.09 10.88
CA ILE A 9 -13.53 -18.99 9.46
C ILE A 9 -13.76 -17.53 9.03
N LYS A 10 -12.66 -16.79 8.80
CA LYS A 10 -12.73 -15.42 8.30
C LYS A 10 -13.20 -15.45 6.84
N ARG A 11 -14.35 -14.84 6.56
CA ARG A 11 -14.77 -14.55 5.18
C ARG A 11 -13.68 -13.72 4.50
N LYS A 12 -13.15 -14.24 3.38
CA LYS A 12 -12.25 -13.49 2.52
C LYS A 12 -13.11 -12.63 1.59
N TYR A 13 -12.71 -11.38 1.44
CA TYR A 13 -13.32 -10.45 0.50
C TYR A 13 -12.24 -10.05 -0.50
N ASP A 14 -12.64 -9.93 -1.76
CA ASP A 14 -11.75 -9.52 -2.84
C ASP A 14 -11.33 -8.07 -2.67
N ASP A 15 -10.15 -7.73 -3.19
CA ASP A 15 -9.57 -6.40 -3.01
C ASP A 15 -10.34 -5.32 -3.79
N GLU A 16 -11.05 -5.69 -4.85
CA GLU A 16 -11.97 -4.78 -5.53
C GLU A 16 -13.17 -4.44 -4.63
N PHE A 17 -13.76 -5.43 -3.97
CA PHE A 17 -14.86 -5.23 -3.03
C PHE A 17 -14.46 -4.31 -1.88
N LYS A 18 -13.28 -4.55 -1.27
CA LYS A 18 -12.74 -3.68 -0.21
C LYS A 18 -12.56 -2.25 -0.69
N ARG A 19 -12.04 -2.05 -1.91
CA ARG A 19 -11.83 -0.72 -2.50
C ARG A 19 -13.15 0.00 -2.72
N SER A 20 -14.15 -0.67 -3.27
CA SER A 20 -15.48 -0.10 -3.48
C SER A 20 -16.15 0.31 -2.17
N ALA A 21 -16.08 -0.54 -1.14
CA ALA A 21 -16.61 -0.21 0.19
C ALA A 21 -15.92 1.00 0.83
N LEU A 22 -14.58 1.09 0.73
CA LEU A 22 -13.84 2.24 1.24
C LEU A 22 -14.12 3.51 0.42
N LYS A 23 -14.34 3.40 -0.88
CA LYS A 23 -14.70 4.54 -1.74
C LYS A 23 -16.07 5.13 -1.37
N MET A 24 -17.04 4.29 -1.03
CA MET A 24 -18.35 4.74 -0.51
C MET A 24 -18.19 5.57 0.77
N ILE A 25 -17.32 5.12 1.67
CA ILE A 25 -16.99 5.84 2.92
C ILE A 25 -16.29 7.18 2.61
N ASP A 26 -15.33 7.17 1.68
CA ASP A 26 -14.61 8.38 1.26
C ASP A 26 -15.54 9.41 0.59
N ASN A 27 -16.60 8.94 -0.09
CA ASN A 27 -17.64 9.78 -0.69
C ASN A 27 -18.65 10.37 0.31
N GLY A 28 -18.44 10.15 1.62
CA GLY A 28 -19.24 10.76 2.69
C GLY A 28 -20.31 9.84 3.30
N GLN A 29 -20.44 8.59 2.85
CA GLN A 29 -21.33 7.64 3.52
C GLN A 29 -20.74 7.20 4.87
N THR A 30 -21.61 7.03 5.87
CA THR A 30 -21.16 6.56 7.19
C THR A 30 -20.75 5.09 7.11
N VAL A 31 -19.79 4.70 7.96
CA VAL A 31 -19.32 3.30 8.03
C VAL A 31 -20.48 2.34 8.31
N ARG A 32 -21.42 2.75 9.16
CA ARG A 32 -22.64 2.01 9.48
C ARG A 32 -23.55 1.82 8.27
N SER A 33 -23.84 2.88 7.52
CA SER A 33 -24.67 2.80 6.31
C SER A 33 -24.05 1.88 5.26
N VAL A 34 -22.72 1.95 5.09
CA VAL A 34 -22.00 1.07 4.15
C VAL A 34 -21.97 -0.38 4.64
N ALA A 35 -21.81 -0.60 5.94
CA ALA A 35 -21.88 -1.93 6.55
C ALA A 35 -23.24 -2.59 6.33
N GLU A 36 -24.33 -1.85 6.58
CA GLU A 36 -25.71 -2.30 6.36
C GLU A 36 -25.98 -2.56 4.87
N SER A 37 -25.57 -1.65 3.99
CA SER A 37 -25.79 -1.77 2.54
C SER A 37 -25.05 -2.95 1.90
N LEU A 38 -23.85 -3.26 2.41
CA LEU A 38 -22.99 -4.32 1.87
C LEU A 38 -23.08 -5.64 2.66
N GLY A 39 -23.87 -5.68 3.74
CA GLY A 39 -24.00 -6.85 4.61
C GLY A 39 -22.69 -7.25 5.32
N VAL A 40 -21.80 -6.30 5.57
CA VAL A 40 -20.49 -6.53 6.23
C VAL A 40 -20.47 -5.92 7.62
N GLY A 41 -19.62 -6.43 8.52
CA GLY A 41 -19.49 -5.87 9.86
C GLY A 41 -18.76 -4.52 9.86
N GLU A 42 -19.25 -3.54 10.61
CA GLU A 42 -18.62 -2.22 10.77
C GLU A 42 -17.15 -2.31 11.22
N ASN A 43 -16.87 -3.20 12.19
CA ASN A 43 -15.51 -3.46 12.66
C ASN A 43 -14.56 -3.93 11.56
N LEU A 44 -15.07 -4.61 10.54
CA LEU A 44 -14.27 -5.04 9.39
C LEU A 44 -13.92 -3.85 8.48
N LEU A 45 -14.88 -2.96 8.23
CA LEU A 45 -14.66 -1.72 7.47
C LEU A 45 -13.65 -0.81 8.17
N HIS A 46 -13.74 -0.66 9.51
CA HIS A 46 -12.74 0.08 10.29
C HIS A 46 -11.34 -0.52 10.16
N LYS A 47 -11.21 -1.85 10.18
CA LYS A 47 -9.93 -2.53 9.95
C LYS A 47 -9.36 -2.27 8.56
N TRP A 48 -10.19 -2.34 7.53
CA TRP A 48 -9.75 -2.03 6.16
C TRP A 48 -9.33 -0.56 6.00
N LYS A 49 -10.07 0.37 6.62
CA LYS A 49 -9.70 1.79 6.63
C LYS A 49 -8.35 2.02 7.31
N SER A 50 -8.10 1.35 8.43
CA SER A 50 -6.81 1.44 9.13
C SER A 50 -5.67 0.84 8.31
N ALA A 51 -5.86 -0.34 7.72
CA ALA A 51 -4.87 -1.02 6.92
C ALA A 51 -4.50 -0.24 5.64
N ARG A 52 -5.47 0.44 5.02
CA ARG A 52 -5.20 1.33 3.87
C ARG A 52 -4.31 2.51 4.25
N ARG A 53 -4.53 3.11 5.43
CA ARG A 53 -3.70 4.23 5.91
C ARG A 53 -2.28 3.82 6.23
N SER A 54 -2.08 2.67 6.88
CA SER A 54 -0.74 2.15 7.13
C SER A 54 -0.02 1.80 5.82
N GLY A 55 -0.69 1.11 4.91
CA GLY A 55 -0.10 0.77 3.61
C GLY A 55 0.25 1.99 2.76
N ALA A 56 -0.56 3.05 2.79
CA ALA A 56 -0.22 4.30 2.10
C ALA A 56 1.06 4.94 2.66
N SER A 57 1.21 4.98 3.98
CA SER A 57 2.42 5.53 4.62
C SER A 57 3.68 4.72 4.31
N ASP A 58 3.57 3.39 4.25
CA ASP A 58 4.71 2.53 3.94
C ASP A 58 5.13 2.66 2.46
N LEU A 59 4.17 2.73 1.54
CA LEU A 59 4.43 2.99 0.12
C LEU A 59 5.08 4.36 -0.11
N GLU A 60 4.66 5.40 0.61
CA GLU A 60 5.28 6.72 0.52
C GLU A 60 6.76 6.71 0.92
N LYS A 61 7.11 5.98 1.98
CA LYS A 61 8.50 5.81 2.41
C LYS A 61 9.32 5.06 1.36
N GLU A 62 8.79 3.95 0.85
CA GLU A 62 9.45 3.16 -0.18
C GLU A 62 9.71 3.99 -1.45
N VAL A 63 8.75 4.83 -1.86
CA VAL A 63 8.91 5.74 -3.01
C VAL A 63 10.04 6.74 -2.77
N ILE A 64 10.18 7.28 -1.55
CA ILE A 64 11.28 8.20 -1.22
C ILE A 64 12.63 7.49 -1.31
N GLU A 65 12.74 6.29 -0.73
CA GLU A 65 13.97 5.49 -0.74
C GLU A 65 14.37 5.10 -2.17
N LEU A 66 13.43 4.62 -2.97
CA LEU A 66 13.67 4.26 -4.37
C LEU A 66 14.11 5.47 -5.22
N ARG A 67 13.54 6.65 -4.98
CA ARG A 67 13.97 7.89 -5.66
C ARG A 67 15.39 8.29 -5.27
N ALA A 68 15.75 8.16 -4.00
CA ALA A 68 17.10 8.43 -3.52
C ALA A 68 18.12 7.46 -4.14
N ALA A 69 17.81 6.16 -4.13
CA ALA A 69 18.65 5.13 -4.74
C ALA A 69 18.82 5.35 -6.25
N LYS A 70 17.74 5.67 -6.96
CA LYS A 70 17.80 5.98 -8.39
C LYS A 70 18.74 7.16 -8.69
N ARG A 71 18.64 8.24 -7.90
CA ARG A 71 19.50 9.42 -8.07
C ARG A 71 20.98 9.08 -7.86
N GLN A 72 21.28 8.24 -6.88
CA GLN A 72 22.64 7.78 -6.61
C GLN A 72 23.20 6.98 -7.80
N LEU A 73 22.42 6.03 -8.33
CA LEU A 73 22.81 5.23 -9.49
C LEU A 73 23.02 6.09 -10.75
N GLU A 74 22.19 7.11 -10.96
CA GLU A 74 22.35 8.06 -12.06
C GLU A 74 23.66 8.86 -11.96
N LEU A 75 24.02 9.31 -10.75
CA LEU A 75 25.29 9.98 -10.48
C LEU A 75 26.49 9.06 -10.75
N GLU A 76 26.47 7.83 -10.23
CA GLU A 76 27.53 6.84 -10.45
C GLU A 76 27.72 6.55 -11.94
N ARG A 77 26.61 6.33 -12.66
CA ARG A 77 26.63 6.16 -14.12
C ARG A 77 27.28 7.35 -14.82
N ASP A 78 26.95 8.57 -14.42
CA ASP A 78 27.45 9.78 -15.05
C ASP A 78 28.95 10.00 -14.77
N ILE A 79 29.41 9.65 -13.57
CA ILE A 79 30.84 9.64 -13.22
C ILE A 79 31.58 8.63 -14.12
N LEU A 80 31.06 7.41 -14.24
CA LEU A 80 31.66 6.37 -15.09
C LEU A 80 31.71 6.79 -16.56
N LYS A 81 30.64 7.41 -17.08
CA LYS A 81 30.62 7.96 -18.44
C LYS A 81 31.67 9.05 -18.65
N LYS A 82 31.83 9.96 -17.69
CA LYS A 82 32.86 11.00 -17.73
C LYS A 82 34.25 10.38 -17.73
N ALA A 83 34.50 9.40 -16.87
CA ALA A 83 35.78 8.69 -16.81
C ALA A 83 36.09 8.01 -18.16
N LEU A 84 35.16 7.23 -18.71
CA LEU A 84 35.32 6.59 -20.02
C LEU A 84 35.62 7.60 -21.14
N SER A 85 34.94 8.75 -21.13
CA SER A 85 35.16 9.82 -22.12
C SER A 85 36.54 10.47 -22.02
N ILE A 86 37.15 10.47 -20.83
CA ILE A 86 38.53 10.95 -20.64
C ILE A 86 39.50 9.90 -21.17
N PHE A 87 39.32 8.63 -20.80
CA PHE A 87 40.19 7.54 -21.24
C PHE A 87 40.17 7.35 -22.76
N SER A 88 39.02 7.51 -23.42
CA SER A 88 38.93 7.36 -24.89
C SER A 88 39.58 8.51 -25.69
N ARG A 89 39.90 9.65 -25.05
CA ARG A 89 40.58 10.79 -25.70
C ARG A 89 42.09 10.76 -25.53
N GLN A 90 42.61 9.87 -24.69
CA GLN A 90 44.04 9.71 -24.42
C GLN A 90 44.68 8.54 -25.20
N GLN A 91 43.97 8.00 -26.21
CA GLN A 91 44.42 6.96 -27.13
C GLN A 91 44.46 7.50 -28.55
#